data_AF-A0A1F7X7N0-F1
#
_entry.id   AF-A0A1F7X7N0-F1
#
_cell.length_a   1.000
_cell.length_b   1.000
_cell.length_c   1.000
_cell.angle_alpha   90.00
_cell.angle_beta   90.00
_cell.angle_gamma   90.00
#
_symmetry.space_group_name_H-M   'P 1'
#
loop_
_entity.id
_entity.type
_entity.pdbx_description
1 polymer ?
#
loop_
_entity_poly.entity_id
_entity_poly.type
_entity_poly.pdbx_seq_one_letter_code
_entity_poly.pdbx_strand_id
1 'polypeptide(L)' 'MHEVFESIEIVHDTKDIKLIENVARTCRLMPNDAVIAATCKFYDIKNLATFDADFKRVDYLEIVKI' A
#
# COMPACT_ATOMS: atom_id res chain seq x y z
N MET A 1 21.99 -15.07 4.69
CA MET A 1 21.27 -13.91 5.25
C MET A 1 21.49 -12.63 4.41
N HIS A 2 22.55 -12.51 3.60
CA HIS A 2 22.79 -11.34 2.74
C HIS A 2 21.95 -11.31 1.44
N GLU A 3 21.66 -12.45 0.80
CA GLU A 3 21.05 -12.49 -0.54
C GLU A 3 19.58 -12.03 -0.62
N VAL A 4 18.79 -12.16 0.45
CA VAL A 4 17.33 -11.88 0.39
C VAL A 4 17.04 -10.40 0.12
N PHE A 5 17.85 -9.51 0.69
CA PHE A 5 17.62 -8.07 0.61
C PHE A 5 18.14 -7.45 -0.69
N GLU A 6 18.90 -8.18 -1.51
CA GLU A 6 19.38 -7.68 -2.82
C GLU A 6 18.23 -7.54 -3.83
N SER A 7 17.13 -8.27 -3.63
CA SER A 7 15.95 -8.23 -4.50
C SER A 7 14.84 -7.29 -4.02
N ILE A 8 15.04 -6.61 -2.89
CA ILE A 8 14.04 -5.73 -2.29
C ILE A 8 14.38 -4.28 -2.61
N GLU A 9 13.44 -3.59 -3.27
CA GLU A 9 13.49 -2.15 -3.45
C GLU A 9 12.68 -1.46 -2.35
N ILE A 10 13.30 -0.46 -1.70
CA ILE A 10 12.60 0.40 -0.74
C ILE A 10 12.10 1.62 -1.51
N VAL A 11 10.79 1.74 -1.63
CA VAL A 11 10.14 2.94 -2.20
C VAL A 11 9.88 3.98 -1.11
N HIS A 12 9.94 5.24 -1.49
CA HIS A 12 9.57 6.34 -0.59
C HIS A 12 8.05 6.50 -0.57
N ASP A 13 7.51 6.87 0.59
CA ASP A 13 6.08 7.17 0.69
C ASP A 13 5.68 8.33 -0.20
N THR A 14 4.47 8.25 -0.76
CA THR A 14 3.86 9.42 -1.40
C THR A 14 3.69 10.54 -0.39
N LYS A 15 3.96 11.78 -0.81
CA LYS A 15 3.74 13.00 -0.02
C LYS A 15 2.43 13.71 -0.39
N ASP A 16 1.63 13.11 -1.26
CA ASP A 16 0.31 13.66 -1.62
C ASP A 16 -0.69 13.43 -0.48
N ILE A 17 -0.74 14.41 0.43
CA ILE A 17 -1.63 14.40 1.60
C ILE A 17 -3.10 14.31 1.17
N LYS A 18 -3.48 14.90 0.03
CA LYS A 18 -4.88 14.84 -0.44
C LYS A 18 -5.24 13.44 -0.89
N LEU A 19 -4.32 12.75 -1.58
CA LEU A 19 -4.51 11.36 -1.94
C LEU A 19 -4.61 10.47 -0.70
N ILE A 20 -3.71 10.65 0.27
CA ILE A 20 -3.69 9.87 1.52
C ILE A 20 -5.01 10.08 2.29
N GLU A 21 -5.46 11.33 2.45
CA GLU A 21 -6.72 11.63 3.12
C GLU A 21 -7.92 11.03 2.40
N ASN A 22 -7.95 11.11 1.06
CA ASN A 22 -9.00 10.53 0.25
C ASN A 22 -9.06 9.00 0.43
N VAL A 23 -7.92 8.31 0.33
CA VAL A 23 -7.83 6.85 0.52
C VAL A 23 -8.27 6.47 1.94
N ALA A 24 -7.77 7.17 2.97
CA ALA A 24 -8.15 6.91 4.36
C ALA A 24 -9.67 6.99 4.56
N ARG A 25 -10.31 8.03 4.02
CA ARG A 25 -11.76 8.24 4.17
C ARG A 25 -12.59 7.26 3.34
N THR A 26 -12.24 7.07 2.07
CA THR A 26 -13.04 6.24 1.14
C THR A 26 -12.89 4.75 1.42
N CYS A 27 -11.69 4.30 1.77
CA CYS A 27 -11.39 2.91 2.07
C CYS A 27 -11.53 2.60 3.56
N ARG A 28 -11.83 3.60 4.41
CA ARG A 28 -11.92 3.48 5.88
C ARG A 28 -10.66 2.85 6.48
N LEU A 29 -9.50 3.36 6.10
CA LEU A 29 -8.20 2.90 6.57
C LEU A 29 -7.66 3.81 7.68
N MET A 30 -6.85 3.24 8.58
CA MET A 30 -6.05 4.06 9.49
C MET A 30 -5.00 4.86 8.69
N PRO A 31 -4.50 5.99 9.22
CA PRO A 31 -3.59 6.86 8.47
C PRO A 31 -2.34 6.16 7.91
N ASN A 32 -1.75 5.22 8.67
CA ASN A 32 -0.60 4.43 8.23
C ASN A 32 -0.95 3.54 7.02
N ASP A 33 -2.09 2.85 7.07
CA ASP A 33 -2.51 1.94 5.99
C ASP A 33 -2.91 2.72 4.74
N ALA A 34 -3.49 3.92 4.94
CA ALA A 34 -3.79 4.83 3.86
C ALA A 34 -2.52 5.35 3.16
N VAL A 35 -1.43 5.59 3.88
CA VAL A 35 -0.13 5.93 3.27
C VAL A 35 0.36 4.78 2.39
N ILE A 36 0.30 3.53 2.87
CA ILE A 36 0.70 2.35 2.08
C ILE A 36 -0.15 2.27 0.79
N ALA A 37 -1.48 2.29 0.92
CA ALA A 37 -2.37 2.19 -0.24
C ALA A 37 -2.23 3.38 -1.22
N ALA A 38 -1.98 4.59 -0.72
CA ALA A 38 -1.73 5.77 -1.55
C ALA A 38 -0.38 5.69 -2.27
N THR A 39 0.67 5.21 -1.60
CA THR A 39 1.99 4.97 -2.19
C THR A 39 1.89 3.92 -3.29
N CYS A 40 1.18 2.80 -3.06
CA CYS A 40 0.95 1.81 -4.11
C CYS A 40 0.26 2.42 -5.35
N LYS A 41 -0.74 3.29 -5.14
CA LYS A 41 -1.42 3.99 -6.24
C LYS A 41 -0.48 4.94 -7.00
N PHE A 42 0.39 5.66 -6.28
CA PHE A 42 1.35 6.59 -6.88
C PHE A 42 2.39 5.87 -7.77
N TYR A 43 2.84 4.69 -7.36
CA TYR A 43 3.82 3.87 -8.08
C TYR A 43 3.20 2.82 -9.04
N ASP A 44 1.88 2.82 -9.25
CA ASP A 44 1.14 1.78 -10.01
C ASP A 44 1.40 0.34 -9.52
N ILE A 45 1.62 0.16 -8.22
CA ILE A 45 1.76 -1.15 -7.57
C ILE A 45 0.37 -1.74 -7.35
N LYS A 46 0.08 -2.85 -8.03
CA LYS A 46 -1.25 -3.48 -8.03
C LYS A 46 -1.38 -4.65 -7.05
N ASN A 47 -0.27 -5.32 -6.73
CA ASN A 47 -0.26 -6.49 -5.88
C ASN A 47 0.26 -6.13 -4.49
N LEU A 48 -0.47 -6.51 -3.44
CA LEU A 48 -0.07 -6.29 -2.05
C LEU A 48 -0.05 -7.63 -1.29
N ALA A 49 1.10 -7.98 -0.74
CA ALA A 49 1.23 -9.07 0.21
C ALA A 49 1.01 -8.53 1.64
N THR A 50 -0.11 -8.89 2.26
CA THR A 50 -0.45 -8.46 3.62
C THR A 50 -1.36 -9.46 4.33
N PHE A 51 -1.26 -9.55 5.65
CA PHE A 51 -2.21 -10.26 6.50
C PHE A 51 -3.36 -9.37 6.99
N ASP A 52 -3.31 -8.08 6.70
CA ASP A 52 -4.34 -7.13 7.09
C ASP A 52 -5.51 -7.16 6.09
N ALA A 53 -6.66 -7.61 6.58
CA ALA A 53 -7.87 -7.72 5.78
C ALA A 53 -8.47 -6.36 5.39
N ASP A 54 -8.05 -5.26 6.02
CA ASP A 54 -8.59 -3.93 5.76
C ASP A 54 -8.27 -3.44 4.36
N PHE A 55 -7.12 -3.84 3.80
CA PHE A 55 -6.73 -3.52 2.42
C PHE A 55 -7.66 -4.13 1.36
N LYS A 56 -8.51 -5.11 1.71
CA LYS A 56 -9.55 -5.63 0.80
C LYS A 56 -10.60 -4.57 0.42
N ARG A 57 -10.64 -3.44 1.13
CA ARG A 57 -11.52 -2.30 0.81
C ARG A 57 -10.94 -1.39 -0.28
N VAL A 58 -9.68 -1.59 -0.66
CA VAL A 58 -8.99 -0.80 -1.70
C VAL A 58 -9.17 -1.48 -3.04
N ASP A 59 -9.94 -0.87 -3.93
CA ASP A 59 -10.40 -1.48 -5.20
C ASP A 59 -9.29 -1.68 -6.24
N TYR A 60 -8.22 -0.89 -6.17
CA TYR A 60 -7.07 -0.98 -7.08
C TYR A 60 -5.94 -1.90 -6.57
N LEU A 61 -6.12 -2.58 -5.43
CA LEU A 61 -5.14 -3.53 -4.89
C LEU A 61 -5.66 -4.97 -4.95
N GLU A 62 -4.84 -5.84 -5.52
CA GLU A 62 -4.99 -7.29 -5.49
C GLU A 62 -4.17 -7.86 -4.31
N ILE A 63 -4.86 -8.50 -3.37
CA ILE A 63 -4.21 -9.10 -2.20
C ILE A 63 -3.65 -10.47 -2.57
N VAL A 64 -2.33 -10.60 -2.55
CA VAL A 64 -1.65 -11.87 -2.81
C VAL A 64 -1.77 -12.76 -1.59
N LYS A 65 -2.28 -13.99 -1.79
CA LYS A 65 -2.35 -15.02 -0.75
C LYS A 65 -1.21 -16.00 -0.94
N ILE A 66 -0.65 -16.45 0.18
CA ILE A 66 0.41 -17.47 0.25
C ILE A 66 -0.22 -18.76 0.78
#